data_AF-A0A953LZH8-F1
#
_entry.id   AF-A0A953LZH8-F1
#
_cell.length_a   1.000
_cell.length_b   1.000
_cell.length_c   1.000
_cell.angle_alpha   90.00
_cell.angle_beta   90.00
_cell.angle_gamma   90.00
#
_symmetry.space_group_name_H-M   'P 1'
#
loop_
_entity.id
_entity.type
_entity.pdbx_description
1 polymer ?
#
loop_
_entity_poly.entity_id
_entity_poly.type
_entity_poly.pdbx_seq_one_letter_code
_entity_poly.pdbx_strand_id
1 'polypeptide(L)'
;MNERSTRAIFCLLCLAFLAAAPLAAGAQDPPQKNPPGSASPLTELKEETLSYFTPQTGKVLSVEGTSVVLEVSSPHALRPGVRLLAFKEGASFIHPVTRESLGKIEVPVGSVEITGSDGKGAKGIIVSGKPGDFVSARVKLPGTGIKVLFSQGTVEWTLGDAYYQLLKESGRFELIDTGMGADAADIPKLAAEAKAKGAEVLLVLESEEAPSHTVLKQKLFWAGDAKQFAEKKTAVDTSRMKELRFKAGLFGLRDGEALLSFPLPSRANRLAVSDLDGDGSPEILLVTGSTVRAYRPGVDLKMTDEFTIPDAEEVLWIDTIDSNRNGKDEILLTTMQGGSVTAGVYEIREAHLTPLWKAKDSFIRKAGHEVLIQQFSRDAGYEGAISSLVYDGGAYKKGEGLQLPSVLNIFDFQILHSPDGKRAILSWDEKGYLNLYNEKGIRLWRSSDDYGGFSTSFKKEAPTVMVDRGSWSVKDRLTLKDGEVLVPKRIPLARMSRSLGYSSSEIKSLWWNGVSVEERPFIEKASGEILDYSIMGDRIVVLSKVPFYKKAAGLIKGESPFGSRVVLHVFSLKGR
;
A
#
# COMPACT_ATOMS: atom_id res chain seq x y z
N MET A 1 -45.97 -58.37 0.38
CA MET A 1 -45.93 -59.45 1.39
C MET A 1 -45.41 -58.85 2.70
N ASN A 2 -46.34 -58.67 3.65
CA ASN A 2 -46.30 -58.68 5.12
C ASN A 2 -45.08 -58.07 5.86
N GLU A 3 -45.26 -57.01 6.67
CA GLU A 3 -45.67 -57.01 8.11
C GLU A 3 -44.58 -57.67 9.01
N ARG A 4 -44.21 -57.28 10.23
CA ARG A 4 -44.46 -56.20 11.23
C ARG A 4 -43.71 -56.69 12.51
N SER A 5 -43.44 -55.81 13.50
CA SER A 5 -43.49 -56.13 14.96
C SER A 5 -42.33 -56.95 15.58
N THR A 6 -41.82 -56.81 16.82
CA THR A 6 -41.96 -55.88 17.98
C THR A 6 -40.87 -56.21 19.05
N ARG A 7 -40.62 -55.23 19.92
CA ARG A 7 -39.83 -55.09 21.19
C ARG A 7 -39.74 -56.27 22.19
N ALA A 8 -38.66 -56.29 23.03
CA ALA A 8 -38.59 -56.39 24.53
C ALA A 8 -37.13 -56.69 25.00
N ILE A 9 -36.39 -55.84 25.76
CA ILE A 9 -36.30 -55.58 27.24
C ILE A 9 -35.78 -56.74 28.12
N PHE A 10 -34.58 -56.58 28.73
CA PHE A 10 -34.16 -56.85 30.16
C PHE A 10 -32.60 -56.87 30.24
N CYS A 11 -31.87 -55.90 30.84
CA CYS A 11 -31.55 -55.61 32.26
C CYS A 11 -30.85 -56.73 33.07
N LEU A 12 -29.55 -56.56 33.39
CA LEU A 12 -28.89 -56.75 34.71
C LEU A 12 -27.36 -56.49 34.57
N LEU A 13 -26.82 -55.40 35.14
CA LEU A 13 -26.13 -55.31 36.45
C LEU A 13 -24.86 -56.18 36.60
N CYS A 14 -23.69 -55.53 36.51
CA CYS A 14 -22.53 -55.86 37.33
C CYS A 14 -21.82 -54.57 37.74
N LEU A 15 -21.77 -54.35 39.05
CA LEU A 15 -21.17 -53.23 39.74
C LEU A 15 -19.78 -53.65 40.28
N ALA A 16 -18.93 -52.64 40.51
CA ALA A 16 -17.71 -52.62 41.33
C ALA A 16 -16.35 -52.84 40.61
N PHE A 17 -15.55 -51.77 40.50
CA PHE A 17 -14.51 -51.52 41.50
C PHE A 17 -14.09 -50.03 41.51
N LEU A 18 -13.84 -49.51 42.72
CA LEU A 18 -13.42 -48.15 43.06
C LEU A 18 -12.01 -47.82 42.56
N ALA A 19 -11.80 -46.57 42.13
CA ALA A 19 -10.70 -45.72 42.59
C ALA A 19 -11.05 -44.25 42.36
N ALA A 20 -11.17 -43.49 43.46
CA ALA A 20 -11.38 -42.05 43.46
C ALA A 20 -10.04 -41.31 43.37
N ALA A 21 -9.96 -40.31 42.49
CA ALA A 21 -9.02 -39.21 42.56
C ALA A 21 -9.72 -37.93 42.05
N PRO A 22 -9.54 -36.76 42.68
CA PRO A 22 -10.39 -35.60 42.46
C PRO A 22 -9.93 -34.83 41.21
N LEU A 23 -10.79 -34.72 40.18
CA LEU A 23 -10.66 -33.62 39.23
C LEU A 23 -11.45 -32.43 39.79
N ALA A 24 -10.70 -31.40 40.19
CA ALA A 24 -11.23 -30.08 40.46
C ALA A 24 -12.00 -29.59 39.22
N ALA A 25 -13.31 -29.41 39.39
CA ALA A 25 -14.14 -28.73 38.43
C ALA A 25 -13.73 -27.25 38.41
N GLY A 26 -12.85 -26.89 37.47
CA GLY A 26 -12.76 -25.51 37.00
C GLY A 26 -14.02 -25.21 36.22
N ALA A 27 -15.00 -24.59 36.87
CA ALA A 27 -16.10 -23.94 36.19
C ALA A 27 -15.51 -22.86 35.27
N GLN A 28 -15.38 -23.17 33.98
CA GLN A 28 -15.20 -22.14 32.97
C GLN A 28 -16.55 -21.46 32.80
N ASP A 29 -16.67 -20.26 33.35
CA ASP A 29 -17.76 -19.35 32.98
C ASP A 29 -17.77 -19.22 31.45
N PRO A 30 -18.95 -19.31 30.80
CA PRO A 30 -19.05 -19.05 29.36
C PRO A 30 -18.56 -17.64 29.07
N PRO A 31 -17.92 -17.38 27.91
CA PRO A 31 -17.35 -16.09 27.58
C PRO A 31 -18.44 -15.02 27.69
N GLN A 32 -18.27 -14.09 28.64
CA GLN A 32 -19.15 -12.96 28.82
C GLN A 32 -19.21 -12.18 27.50
N LYS A 33 -20.37 -12.24 26.83
CA LYS A 33 -20.71 -11.26 25.80
C LYS A 33 -20.76 -9.90 26.49
N ASN A 34 -19.81 -9.03 26.16
CA ASN A 34 -19.85 -7.64 26.60
C ASN A 34 -21.17 -7.00 26.15
N PRO A 35 -21.84 -6.22 27.04
CA PRO A 35 -23.12 -5.59 26.72
C PRO A 35 -22.96 -4.55 25.59
N PRO A 36 -24.02 -4.32 24.79
CA PRO A 36 -23.99 -3.32 23.73
C PRO A 36 -23.90 -1.91 24.35
N GLY A 37 -22.69 -1.34 24.36
CA GLY A 37 -22.43 0.00 24.90
C GLY A 37 -21.00 0.30 25.36
N SER A 38 -20.11 -0.69 25.49
CA SER A 38 -18.69 -0.42 25.79
C SER A 38 -17.99 0.19 24.58
N ALA A 39 -17.42 1.39 24.72
CA ALA A 39 -16.62 2.04 23.70
C ALA A 39 -15.50 1.10 23.19
N SER A 40 -15.08 1.25 21.93
CA SER A 40 -13.94 0.47 21.43
C SER A 40 -12.68 0.81 22.22
N PRO A 41 -11.79 -0.14 22.54
CA PRO A 41 -10.51 0.14 23.20
C PRO A 41 -9.70 1.27 22.52
N LEU A 42 -9.73 1.33 21.19
CA LEU A 42 -9.12 2.41 20.40
C LEU A 42 -9.87 3.74 20.50
N THR A 43 -11.20 3.69 20.60
CA THR A 43 -12.02 4.89 20.84
C THR A 43 -11.71 5.46 22.22
N GLU A 44 -11.53 4.61 23.24
CA GLU A 44 -11.10 5.05 24.57
C GLU A 44 -9.71 5.72 24.53
N LEU A 45 -8.74 5.13 23.81
CA LEU A 45 -7.42 5.77 23.60
C LEU A 45 -7.55 7.13 22.90
N LYS A 46 -8.41 7.21 21.87
CA LYS A 46 -8.65 8.45 21.11
C LYS A 46 -9.27 9.53 22.01
N GLU A 47 -10.34 9.21 22.74
CA GLU A 47 -11.00 10.14 23.66
C GLU A 47 -10.07 10.58 24.80
N GLU A 48 -9.28 9.65 25.33
CA GLU A 48 -8.25 9.96 26.32
C GLU A 48 -7.22 10.95 25.75
N THR A 49 -6.76 10.73 24.52
CA THR A 49 -5.82 11.65 23.83
C THR A 49 -6.45 13.02 23.61
N LEU A 50 -7.69 13.07 23.08
CA LEU A 50 -8.41 14.31 22.81
C LEU A 50 -8.62 15.17 24.07
N SER A 51 -8.81 14.53 25.23
CA SER A 51 -9.06 15.22 26.49
C SER A 51 -7.90 16.15 26.93
N TYR A 52 -6.66 15.84 26.56
CA TYR A 52 -5.48 16.71 26.81
C TYR A 52 -5.47 17.95 25.90
N PHE A 53 -6.25 17.95 24.82
CA PHE A 53 -6.21 18.94 23.77
C PHE A 53 -7.51 19.72 23.61
N THR A 54 -8.35 19.72 24.64
CA THR A 54 -9.56 20.54 24.72
C THR A 54 -9.21 22.02 24.57
N PRO A 55 -9.72 22.74 23.56
CA PRO A 55 -9.37 24.15 23.36
C PRO A 55 -9.65 24.99 24.60
N GLN A 56 -8.71 25.86 24.96
CA GLN A 56 -8.81 26.74 26.12
C GLN A 56 -8.32 28.12 25.77
N THR A 57 -8.91 29.12 26.41
CA THR A 57 -8.36 30.49 26.41
C THR A 57 -8.34 31.01 27.83
N GLY A 58 -7.40 31.91 28.12
CA GLY A 58 -7.21 32.42 29.46
C GLY A 58 -6.30 33.63 29.53
N LYS A 59 -6.07 34.08 30.76
CA LYS A 59 -5.22 35.22 31.09
C LYS A 59 -4.35 34.87 32.29
N VAL A 60 -3.13 35.39 32.30
CA VAL A 60 -2.22 35.28 33.45
C VAL A 60 -2.65 36.28 34.51
N LEU A 61 -2.97 35.81 35.71
CA LEU A 61 -3.38 36.62 36.86
C LEU A 61 -2.18 37.08 37.68
N SER A 62 -1.24 36.18 37.96
CA SER A 62 0.00 36.48 38.68
C SER A 62 1.16 35.62 38.18
N VAL A 63 2.38 36.15 38.33
CA VAL A 63 3.64 35.48 38.02
C VAL A 63 4.55 35.59 39.24
N GLU A 64 4.96 34.46 39.80
CA GLU A 64 5.87 34.36 40.95
C GLU A 64 7.04 33.45 40.57
N GLY A 65 8.19 34.05 40.22
CA GLY A 65 9.31 33.29 39.66
C GLY A 65 8.89 32.61 38.35
N THR A 66 8.93 31.28 38.31
CA THR A 66 8.44 30.49 37.15
C THR A 66 7.01 30.01 37.31
N SER A 67 6.38 30.21 38.48
CA SER A 67 5.00 29.80 38.75
C SER A 67 4.02 30.86 38.25
N VAL A 68 2.92 30.43 37.65
CA VAL A 68 1.86 31.31 37.17
C VAL A 68 0.49 30.83 37.64
N VAL A 69 -0.36 31.79 37.97
CA VAL A 69 -1.79 31.57 38.22
C VAL A 69 -2.56 32.10 37.02
N LEU A 70 -3.48 31.28 36.50
CA LEU A 70 -4.21 31.52 35.28
C LEU A 70 -5.72 31.51 35.54
N GLU A 71 -6.42 32.44 34.92
CA GLU A 71 -7.85 32.34 34.69
C GLU A 71 -8.06 31.70 33.32
N VAL A 72 -8.86 30.64 33.23
CA VAL A 72 -9.07 29.85 32.01
C VAL A 72 -10.55 29.55 31.80
N SER A 73 -10.97 29.42 30.55
CA SER A 73 -12.38 29.26 30.15
C SER A 73 -13.06 28.03 30.75
N SER A 74 -12.35 26.91 30.92
CA SER A 74 -12.90 25.69 31.52
C SER A 74 -11.83 24.96 32.35
N PRO A 75 -11.60 25.40 33.61
CA PRO A 75 -10.55 24.84 34.45
C PRO A 75 -10.66 23.32 34.65
N HIS A 76 -11.89 22.80 34.76
CA HIS A 76 -12.17 21.38 34.94
C HIS A 76 -11.79 20.50 33.73
N ALA A 77 -11.63 21.08 32.54
CA ALA A 77 -11.22 20.37 31.33
C ALA A 77 -9.69 20.34 31.14
N LEU A 78 -8.93 21.08 31.96
CA LEU A 78 -7.47 21.13 31.88
C LEU A 78 -6.83 20.01 32.70
N ARG A 79 -6.06 19.17 32.01
CA ARG A 79 -5.29 18.10 32.63
C ARG A 79 -3.89 18.57 33.02
N PRO A 80 -3.31 18.05 34.12
CA PRO A 80 -1.89 18.24 34.41
C PRO A 80 -1.01 17.78 33.23
N GLY A 81 0.07 18.51 32.96
CA GLY A 81 1.01 18.23 31.86
C GLY A 81 0.65 18.88 30.51
N VAL A 82 -0.57 19.45 30.37
CA VAL A 82 -0.96 20.23 29.19
C VAL A 82 -0.15 21.52 29.10
N ARG A 83 0.28 21.92 27.90
CA ARG A 83 0.96 23.20 27.66
C ARG A 83 0.06 24.18 26.94
N LEU A 84 -0.03 25.38 27.49
CA LEU A 84 -0.72 26.52 26.88
C LEU A 84 0.31 27.47 26.26
N LEU A 85 0.02 27.93 25.04
CA LEU A 85 0.79 28.98 24.38
C LEU A 85 0.45 30.33 25.02
N ALA A 86 1.48 31.06 25.44
CA ALA A 86 1.32 32.40 25.98
C ALA A 86 1.67 33.45 24.93
N PHE A 87 0.85 34.50 24.84
CA PHE A 87 0.99 35.58 23.86
C PHE A 87 0.51 36.91 24.44
N LYS A 88 0.97 38.02 23.86
CA LYS A 88 0.42 39.37 24.08
C LYS A 88 -0.35 39.82 22.85
N GLU A 89 -1.42 40.58 23.06
CA GLU A 89 -2.17 41.21 21.98
C GLU A 89 -1.38 42.42 21.46
N GLY A 90 -0.96 42.34 20.20
CA GLY A 90 -0.33 43.43 19.45
C GLY A 90 -1.33 44.33 18.73
N ALA A 91 -0.89 45.00 17.66
CA ALA A 91 -1.72 45.92 16.89
C ALA A 91 -2.93 45.23 16.24
N SER A 92 -4.03 45.97 16.07
CA SER A 92 -5.20 45.49 15.34
C SER A 92 -4.87 45.27 13.86
N PHE A 93 -5.19 44.09 13.35
CA PHE A 93 -5.08 43.72 11.95
C PHE A 93 -6.37 44.12 11.22
N ILE A 94 -6.26 44.97 10.20
CA ILE A 94 -7.41 45.54 9.48
C ILE A 94 -7.39 45.00 8.04
N HIS A 95 -8.55 44.57 7.54
CA HIS A 95 -8.67 44.11 6.16
C HIS A 95 -8.37 45.28 5.19
N PRO A 96 -7.44 45.12 4.22
CA PRO A 96 -6.99 46.23 3.37
C PRO A 96 -8.11 46.83 2.49
N VAL A 97 -9.08 46.00 2.08
CA VAL A 97 -10.25 46.42 1.27
C VAL A 97 -11.46 46.86 2.11
N THR A 98 -11.98 46.01 3.02
CA THR A 98 -13.20 46.32 3.78
C THR A 98 -12.98 47.28 4.95
N ARG A 99 -11.72 47.53 5.36
CA ARG A 99 -11.34 48.29 6.57
C ARG A 99 -11.93 47.76 7.88
N GLU A 100 -12.47 46.55 7.87
CA GLU A 100 -12.97 45.91 9.08
C GLU A 100 -11.82 45.31 9.89
N SER A 101 -11.94 45.36 11.22
CA SER A 101 -10.97 44.78 12.14
C SER A 101 -11.05 43.25 12.09
N LEU A 102 -10.01 42.59 11.60
CA LEU A 102 -9.89 41.13 11.49
C LEU A 102 -9.34 40.46 12.76
N GLY A 103 -9.00 41.24 13.78
CA GLY A 103 -8.47 40.75 15.06
C GLY A 103 -7.23 41.54 15.48
N LYS A 104 -6.51 41.05 16.49
CA LYS A 104 -5.22 41.61 16.91
C LYS A 104 -4.11 40.61 16.59
N ILE A 105 -2.94 41.12 16.20
CA ILE A 105 -1.75 40.30 15.98
C ILE A 105 -1.35 39.69 17.32
N GLU A 106 -1.16 38.39 17.38
CA GLU A 106 -0.66 37.72 18.58
C GLU A 106 0.86 37.69 18.56
N VAL A 107 1.49 38.26 19.58
CA VAL A 107 2.94 38.23 19.76
C VAL A 107 3.28 37.13 20.76
N PRO A 108 3.90 36.01 20.34
CA PRO A 108 4.21 34.89 21.24
C PRO A 108 5.23 35.31 22.31
N VAL A 109 4.97 34.93 23.56
CA VAL A 109 5.89 35.17 24.71
C VAL A 109 6.48 33.90 25.29
N GLY A 110 5.83 32.74 25.10
CA GLY A 110 6.34 31.46 25.58
C GLY A 110 5.26 30.42 25.81
N SER A 111 5.47 29.50 26.74
CA SER A 111 4.51 28.43 27.06
C SER A 111 4.47 28.12 28.55
N VAL A 112 3.29 27.76 29.03
CA VAL A 112 3.03 27.36 30.42
C VAL A 112 2.57 25.92 30.46
N GLU A 113 3.21 25.09 31.27
CA GLU A 113 2.74 23.74 31.58
C GLU A 113 1.84 23.75 32.82
N ILE A 114 0.66 23.17 32.72
CA ILE A 114 -0.31 23.11 33.80
C ILE A 114 0.10 22.06 34.82
N THR A 115 0.16 22.45 36.09
CA THR A 115 0.46 21.55 37.22
C THR A 115 -0.79 21.13 37.97
N GLY A 116 -1.86 21.94 37.88
CA GLY A 116 -3.18 21.59 38.42
C GLY A 116 -4.21 22.68 38.11
N SER A 117 -5.49 22.31 38.20
CA SER A 117 -6.60 23.23 38.10
C SER A 117 -7.58 23.01 39.24
N ASP A 118 -8.23 24.08 39.67
CA ASP A 118 -9.38 24.04 40.56
C ASP A 118 -10.58 24.70 39.86
N GLY A 119 -11.77 24.67 40.47
CA GLY A 119 -12.97 25.26 39.85
C GLY A 119 -12.90 26.79 39.64
N LYS A 120 -11.85 27.47 40.08
CA LYS A 120 -11.68 28.93 40.00
C LYS A 120 -10.53 29.36 39.08
N GLY A 121 -9.60 28.47 38.74
CA GLY A 121 -8.48 28.78 37.85
C GLY A 121 -7.51 27.61 37.66
N ALA A 122 -6.36 27.88 37.04
CA ALA A 122 -5.30 26.90 36.84
C ALA A 122 -3.96 27.43 37.37
N LYS A 123 -3.11 26.51 37.83
CA LYS A 123 -1.73 26.77 38.20
C LYS A 123 -0.81 26.09 37.19
N GLY A 124 0.29 26.75 36.87
CA GLY A 124 1.27 26.20 35.94
C GLY A 124 2.67 26.75 36.15
N ILE A 125 3.60 26.22 35.38
CA ILE A 125 5.02 26.59 35.38
C ILE A 125 5.41 27.03 33.97
N ILE A 126 6.15 28.13 33.88
CA ILE A 126 6.73 28.60 32.62
C ILE A 126 7.80 27.61 32.16
N VAL A 127 7.59 27.00 30.99
CA VAL A 127 8.53 26.04 30.38
C VAL A 127 9.34 26.65 29.23
N SER A 128 8.89 27.78 28.69
CA SER A 128 9.64 28.58 27.71
C SER A 128 9.27 30.06 27.83
N GLY A 129 10.22 30.96 27.60
CA GLY A 129 10.05 32.41 27.76
C GLY A 129 10.52 32.94 29.11
N LYS A 130 10.56 34.28 29.26
CA LYS A 130 11.02 34.94 30.50
C LYS A 130 9.82 35.29 31.39
N PRO A 131 9.87 35.07 32.71
CA PRO A 131 8.76 35.39 33.63
C PRO A 131 8.14 36.77 33.47
N GLY A 132 8.95 37.82 33.33
CA GLY A 132 8.45 39.19 33.16
C GLY A 132 7.56 39.39 31.92
N ASP A 133 7.75 38.57 30.88
CA ASP A 133 6.97 38.67 29.65
C ASP A 133 5.57 38.07 29.78
N PHE A 134 5.33 37.24 30.81
CA PHE A 134 4.02 36.64 31.10
C PHE A 134 3.09 37.58 31.87
N VAL A 135 3.62 38.66 32.45
CA VAL A 135 2.78 39.67 33.12
C VAL A 135 1.80 40.26 32.09
N SER A 136 0.51 40.15 32.40
CA SER A 136 -0.60 40.55 31.52
C SER A 136 -0.66 39.79 30.18
N ALA A 137 0.01 38.65 30.06
CA ALA A 137 -0.10 37.79 28.89
C ALA A 137 -1.44 37.02 28.88
N ARG A 138 -1.86 36.65 27.69
CA ARG A 138 -2.96 35.71 27.45
C ARG A 138 -2.40 34.33 27.20
N VAL A 139 -3.18 33.32 27.52
CA VAL A 139 -2.84 31.92 27.25
C VAL A 139 -3.91 31.26 26.39
N LYS A 140 -3.51 30.32 25.54
CA LYS A 140 -4.46 29.50 24.80
C LYS A 140 -3.93 28.10 24.52
N LEU A 141 -4.86 27.16 24.42
CA LEU A 141 -4.71 25.94 23.65
C LEU A 141 -5.55 26.12 22.38
N PRO A 142 -4.93 26.31 21.21
CA PRO A 142 -5.65 26.66 19.98
C PRO A 142 -6.70 25.61 19.62
N GLY A 143 -7.83 26.02 19.04
CA GLY A 143 -8.81 25.09 18.45
C GLY A 143 -8.38 24.55 17.08
N THR A 144 -7.34 25.11 16.48
CA THR A 144 -6.73 24.65 15.22
C THR A 144 -5.98 23.34 15.43
N GLY A 145 -5.88 22.50 14.40
CA GLY A 145 -5.24 21.18 14.47
C GLY A 145 -3.85 21.20 15.11
N ILE A 146 -3.57 20.22 15.97
CA ILE A 146 -2.28 20.04 16.64
C ILE A 146 -1.42 19.14 15.77
N LYS A 147 -0.19 19.57 15.48
CA LYS A 147 0.75 18.76 14.72
C LYS A 147 1.35 17.67 15.61
N VAL A 148 1.17 16.41 15.23
CA VAL A 148 1.63 15.26 16.01
C VAL A 148 2.53 14.39 15.14
N LEU A 149 3.77 14.16 15.56
CA LEU A 149 4.58 13.10 14.97
C LEU A 149 4.08 11.75 15.51
N PHE A 150 3.59 10.89 14.63
CA PHE A 150 3.12 9.55 14.98
C PHE A 150 4.24 8.54 14.74
N SER A 151 4.66 7.85 15.80
CA SER A 151 5.65 6.78 15.77
C SER A 151 4.98 5.46 16.13
N GLN A 152 4.91 4.57 15.16
CA GLN A 152 4.48 3.20 15.37
C GLN A 152 5.72 2.35 15.70
N GLY A 153 5.79 1.87 16.94
CA GLY A 153 6.83 0.95 17.39
C GLY A 153 6.50 -0.50 17.01
N THR A 154 6.49 -1.40 17.99
CA THR A 154 6.27 -2.84 17.81
C THR A 154 4.84 -3.25 17.44
N VAL A 155 3.97 -2.28 17.14
CA VAL A 155 2.54 -2.50 16.93
C VAL A 155 2.25 -3.10 15.56
N GLU A 156 1.38 -4.10 15.54
CA GLU A 156 0.84 -4.66 14.30
C GLU A 156 0.19 -3.57 13.43
N TRP A 157 0.55 -3.52 12.16
CA TRP A 157 0.24 -2.36 11.30
C TRP A 157 -1.25 -2.05 11.19
N THR A 158 -2.14 -3.05 11.11
CA THR A 158 -3.59 -2.79 11.01
C THR A 158 -4.14 -2.09 12.25
N LEU A 159 -3.55 -2.38 13.40
CA LEU A 159 -3.94 -1.79 14.67
C LEU A 159 -3.36 -0.38 14.85
N GLY A 160 -2.13 -0.16 14.37
CA GLY A 160 -1.51 1.15 14.27
C GLY A 160 -2.28 2.09 13.34
N ASP A 161 -2.60 1.65 12.12
CA ASP A 161 -3.35 2.43 11.13
C ASP A 161 -4.78 2.72 11.61
N ALA A 162 -5.50 1.73 12.17
CA ALA A 162 -6.83 1.97 12.72
C ALA A 162 -6.83 3.08 13.79
N TYR A 163 -5.79 3.11 14.63
CA TYR A 163 -5.66 4.18 15.62
C TYR A 163 -5.25 5.53 15.01
N TYR A 164 -4.33 5.51 14.04
CA TYR A 164 -3.94 6.68 13.27
C TYR A 164 -5.15 7.34 12.57
N GLN A 165 -5.97 6.56 11.87
CA GLN A 165 -7.17 7.06 11.19
C GLN A 165 -8.17 7.63 12.19
N LEU A 166 -8.38 6.97 13.33
CA LEU A 166 -9.26 7.50 14.39
C LEU A 166 -8.80 8.87 14.92
N LEU A 167 -7.49 9.08 15.07
CA LEU A 167 -6.94 10.37 15.46
C LEU A 167 -7.11 11.40 14.33
N LYS A 168 -6.87 11.02 13.07
CA LYS A 168 -7.04 11.89 11.90
C LYS A 168 -8.49 12.31 11.69
N GLU A 169 -9.42 11.37 11.77
CA GLU A 169 -10.87 11.60 11.64
C GLU A 169 -11.44 12.48 12.75
N SER A 170 -10.76 12.58 13.90
CA SER A 170 -11.16 13.52 14.95
C SER A 170 -11.10 14.99 14.50
N GLY A 171 -10.35 15.29 13.44
CA GLY A 171 -10.10 16.66 12.96
C GLY A 171 -9.23 17.51 13.91
N ARG A 172 -8.80 16.96 15.05
CA ARG A 172 -8.01 17.67 16.06
C ARG A 172 -6.52 17.59 15.79
N PHE A 173 -6.06 16.58 15.06
CA PHE A 173 -4.65 16.28 14.86
C PHE A 173 -4.25 16.33 13.39
N GLU A 174 -3.14 17.01 13.11
CA GLU A 174 -2.41 16.94 11.84
C GLU A 174 -1.25 15.96 12.05
N LEU A 175 -1.43 14.73 11.59
CA LEU A 175 -0.47 13.65 11.83
C LEU A 175 0.69 13.73 10.83
N ILE A 176 1.90 13.56 11.33
CA ILE A 176 3.16 13.56 10.59
C ILE A 176 3.85 12.23 10.83
N ASP A 177 4.26 11.54 9.76
CA ASP A 177 4.94 10.25 9.89
C ASP A 177 6.44 10.43 10.12
N THR A 178 7.04 9.48 10.85
CA THR A 178 8.50 9.37 11.00
C THR A 178 9.11 8.57 9.84
N GLY A 179 10.29 9.00 9.39
CA GLY A 179 11.08 8.25 8.40
C GLY A 179 12.00 7.19 9.02
N MET A 180 12.02 7.08 10.36
CA MET A 180 12.87 6.14 11.08
C MET A 180 12.21 4.75 11.12
N GLY A 181 13.00 3.71 10.86
CA GLY A 181 12.53 2.31 10.85
C GLY A 181 12.03 1.81 12.22
N ALA A 182 11.42 0.63 12.21
CA ALA A 182 10.61 0.04 13.28
C ALA A 182 11.29 -0.24 14.67
N ASP A 183 12.48 0.30 14.91
CA ASP A 183 13.14 0.28 16.22
C ASP A 183 12.97 1.64 16.93
N ALA A 184 11.75 1.93 17.38
CA ALA A 184 11.34 3.17 18.05
C ALA A 184 11.89 3.31 19.50
N ALA A 185 13.16 3.02 19.74
CA ALA A 185 13.74 2.97 21.10
C ALA A 185 14.49 4.23 21.53
N ASP A 186 14.52 5.31 20.74
CA ASP A 186 15.25 6.54 21.09
C ASP A 186 14.32 7.77 21.08
N ILE A 187 13.57 7.94 22.19
CA ILE A 187 12.64 9.06 22.41
C ILE A 187 13.30 10.44 22.15
N PRO A 188 14.54 10.72 22.60
CA PRO A 188 15.24 11.95 22.24
C PRO A 188 15.38 12.19 20.73
N LYS A 189 15.67 11.16 19.94
CA LYS A 189 15.79 11.29 18.47
C LYS A 189 14.43 11.54 17.82
N LEU A 190 13.40 10.82 18.23
CA LEU A 190 12.04 11.02 17.73
C LEU A 190 11.51 12.41 18.09
N ALA A 191 11.79 12.91 19.29
CA ALA A 191 11.44 14.27 19.69
C ALA A 191 12.20 15.33 18.88
N ALA A 192 13.48 15.09 18.58
CA ALA A 192 14.26 15.96 17.70
C ALA A 192 13.70 16.02 16.27
N GLU A 193 13.30 14.87 15.70
CA GLU A 193 12.62 14.82 14.40
C GLU A 193 11.26 15.52 14.44
N ALA A 194 10.46 15.28 15.48
CA ALA A 194 9.18 15.94 15.68
C ALA A 194 9.36 17.47 15.67
N LYS A 195 10.34 17.97 16.42
CA LYS A 195 10.68 19.40 16.44
C LYS A 195 11.14 19.92 15.08
N ALA A 196 11.99 19.18 14.36
CA ALA A 196 12.47 19.55 13.03
C ALA A 196 11.34 19.63 11.99
N LYS A 197 10.32 18.77 12.12
CA LYS A 197 9.12 18.75 11.28
C LYS A 197 8.02 19.71 11.74
N GLY A 198 8.25 20.46 12.83
CA GLY A 198 7.29 21.40 13.38
C GLY A 198 6.08 20.74 14.08
N ALA A 199 6.22 19.48 14.49
CA ALA A 199 5.26 18.83 15.37
C ALA A 199 5.36 19.40 16.79
N GLU A 200 4.23 19.55 17.46
CA GLU A 200 4.13 19.99 18.85
C GLU A 200 4.23 18.80 19.81
N VAL A 201 3.72 17.65 19.37
CA VAL A 201 3.57 16.43 20.17
C VAL A 201 4.21 15.26 19.42
N LEU A 202 4.86 14.38 20.17
CA LEU A 202 5.26 13.05 19.72
C LEU A 202 4.33 12.02 20.37
N LEU A 203 3.69 11.19 19.55
CA LEU A 203 2.89 10.03 19.98
C LEU A 203 3.65 8.76 19.61
N VAL A 204 3.99 7.96 20.62
CA VAL A 204 4.61 6.64 20.43
C VAL A 204 3.60 5.56 20.79
N LEU A 205 3.32 4.66 19.86
CA LEU A 205 2.45 3.52 20.05
C LEU A 205 3.28 2.23 20.05
N GLU A 206 3.21 1.48 21.15
CA GLU A 206 3.90 0.21 21.36
C GLU A 206 2.86 -0.89 21.61
N SER A 207 3.20 -2.15 21.36
CA SER A 207 2.36 -3.28 21.76
C SER A 207 3.14 -4.37 22.49
N GLU A 208 2.49 -4.98 23.47
CA GLU A 208 2.93 -6.18 24.18
C GLU A 208 1.92 -7.30 23.84
N GLU A 209 2.39 -8.42 23.26
CA GLU A 209 1.53 -9.56 22.94
C GLU A 209 1.25 -10.41 24.19
N ALA A 210 -0.02 -10.73 24.43
CA ALA A 210 -0.46 -11.73 25.39
C ALA A 210 -1.25 -12.85 24.69
N PRO A 211 -1.37 -14.07 25.27
CA PRO A 211 -1.95 -15.23 24.59
C PRO A 211 -3.38 -15.05 24.05
N SER A 212 -4.18 -14.14 24.63
CA SER A 212 -5.58 -13.93 24.26
C SER A 212 -5.90 -12.52 23.74
N HIS A 213 -4.98 -11.56 23.90
CA HIS A 213 -5.18 -10.15 23.60
C HIS A 213 -3.85 -9.44 23.36
N THR A 214 -3.89 -8.32 22.65
CA THR A 214 -2.73 -7.43 22.48
C THR A 214 -2.89 -6.23 23.41
N VAL A 215 -1.89 -5.93 24.23
CA VAL A 215 -1.89 -4.71 25.05
C VAL A 215 -1.23 -3.60 24.24
N LEU A 216 -2.02 -2.62 23.84
CA LEU A 216 -1.51 -1.39 23.25
C LEU A 216 -1.09 -0.42 24.35
N LYS A 217 0.07 0.19 24.16
CA LYS A 217 0.64 1.21 25.04
C LYS A 217 0.87 2.48 24.22
N GLN A 218 0.14 3.53 24.56
CA GLN A 218 0.37 4.87 24.04
C GLN A 218 1.19 5.69 25.02
N LYS A 219 2.18 6.41 24.52
CA LYS A 219 2.91 7.46 25.25
C LYS A 219 2.87 8.76 24.48
N LEU A 220 2.64 9.88 25.18
CA LEU A 220 2.67 11.22 24.60
C LEU A 220 3.80 12.04 25.21
N PHE A 221 4.55 12.72 24.34
CA PHE A 221 5.67 13.57 24.70
C PHE A 221 5.54 14.95 24.05
N TRP A 222 6.04 15.97 24.73
CA TRP A 222 6.23 17.27 24.10
C TRP A 222 7.45 17.24 23.19
N ALA A 223 7.30 17.62 21.92
CA ALA A 223 8.40 17.59 20.96
C ALA A 223 9.53 18.59 21.31
N GLY A 224 9.21 19.66 22.04
CA GLY A 224 10.17 20.71 22.40
C GLY A 224 11.30 20.25 23.33
N ASP A 225 11.00 19.34 24.26
CA ASP A 225 11.90 18.91 25.35
C ASP A 225 11.83 17.40 25.65
N ALA A 226 11.14 16.61 24.82
CA ALA A 226 10.96 15.17 24.97
C ALA A 226 10.28 14.74 26.29
N LYS A 227 9.63 15.66 27.01
CA LYS A 227 8.99 15.36 28.29
C LYS A 227 7.71 14.56 28.08
N GLN A 228 7.63 13.36 28.66
CA GLN A 228 6.42 12.55 28.69
C GLN A 228 5.37 13.23 29.58
N PHE A 229 4.14 13.38 29.09
CA PHE A 229 3.03 13.96 29.86
C PHE A 229 1.80 13.05 29.96
N ALA A 230 1.72 11.98 29.16
CA ALA A 230 0.65 10.99 29.27
C ALA A 230 1.12 9.58 28.87
N GLU A 231 0.54 8.58 29.51
CA GLU A 231 0.64 7.17 29.14
C GLU A 231 -0.72 6.49 29.34
N LYS A 232 -1.13 5.67 28.38
CA LYS A 232 -2.34 4.86 28.51
C LYS A 232 -2.11 3.47 27.92
N LYS A 233 -2.58 2.45 28.64
CA LYS A 233 -2.64 1.07 28.16
C LYS A 233 -4.08 0.68 27.89
N THR A 234 -4.32 -0.09 26.83
CA THR A 234 -5.62 -0.71 26.56
C THR A 234 -5.42 -2.11 26.00
N ALA A 235 -6.32 -3.04 26.37
CA ALA A 235 -6.30 -4.40 25.86
C ALA A 235 -7.21 -4.51 24.63
N VAL A 236 -6.69 -5.06 23.54
CA VAL A 236 -7.43 -5.32 22.30
C VAL A 236 -7.58 -6.82 22.15
N ASP A 237 -8.83 -7.29 22.25
CA ASP A 237 -9.17 -8.70 22.10
C ASP A 237 -8.92 -9.19 20.66
N THR A 238 -8.38 -10.40 20.53
CA THR A 238 -8.09 -11.05 19.24
C THR A 238 -9.33 -11.22 18.35
N SER A 239 -10.52 -11.39 18.92
CA SER A 239 -11.80 -11.44 18.18
C SER A 239 -12.19 -10.10 17.56
N ARG A 240 -11.87 -8.98 18.24
CA ARG A 240 -12.11 -7.62 17.76
C ARG A 240 -11.07 -7.20 16.73
N MET A 241 -9.84 -7.73 16.78
CA MET A 241 -8.88 -7.61 15.68
C MET A 241 -9.42 -8.23 14.39
N LYS A 242 -10.10 -9.38 14.46
CA LYS A 242 -10.80 -9.98 13.31
C LYS A 242 -11.94 -9.09 12.79
N GLU A 243 -12.68 -8.41 13.66
CA GLU A 243 -13.74 -7.48 13.28
C GLU A 243 -13.21 -6.15 12.71
N LEU A 244 -12.10 -5.61 13.22
CA LEU A 244 -11.40 -4.44 12.66
C LEU A 244 -10.86 -4.75 11.26
N ARG A 245 -10.26 -5.93 11.07
CA ARG A 245 -9.90 -6.49 9.76
C ARG A 245 -11.13 -6.61 8.83
N PHE A 246 -12.29 -6.96 9.38
CA PHE A 246 -13.55 -7.11 8.64
C PHE A 246 -14.19 -5.76 8.26
N LYS A 247 -14.23 -4.77 9.16
CA LYS A 247 -14.82 -3.42 8.94
C LYS A 247 -13.99 -2.55 8.01
N ALA A 248 -12.65 -2.66 8.05
CA ALA A 248 -11.78 -2.07 7.04
C ALA A 248 -12.08 -2.59 5.61
N GLY A 249 -12.69 -3.78 5.50
CA GLY A 249 -13.07 -4.41 4.23
C GLY A 249 -14.44 -4.01 3.64
N LEU A 250 -15.21 -3.09 4.24
CA LEU A 250 -16.60 -2.80 3.81
C LEU A 250 -16.79 -1.59 2.89
N PHE A 251 -15.81 -0.69 2.72
CA PHE A 251 -15.95 0.50 1.86
C PHE A 251 -14.85 0.57 0.80
N GLY A 252 -15.23 0.30 -0.44
CA GLY A 252 -14.27 0.07 -1.53
C GLY A 252 -13.98 -1.42 -1.62
N LEU A 253 -13.48 -1.87 -2.75
CA LEU A 253 -13.21 -3.29 -3.00
C LEU A 253 -12.29 -3.90 -1.93
N ARG A 254 -12.21 -5.24 -1.86
CA ARG A 254 -11.35 -5.97 -0.90
C ARG A 254 -9.86 -5.59 -1.07
N ASP A 255 -9.48 -4.43 -0.53
CA ASP A 255 -8.14 -3.89 -0.34
C ASP A 255 -7.53 -4.36 1.01
N GLY A 256 -8.21 -5.25 1.75
CA GLY A 256 -7.76 -5.75 3.06
C GLY A 256 -6.50 -6.62 3.07
N GLU A 257 -5.89 -6.86 1.90
CA GLU A 257 -4.55 -7.46 1.77
C GLU A 257 -3.50 -6.44 1.27
N ALA A 258 -3.93 -5.31 0.70
CA ALA A 258 -3.03 -4.28 0.22
C ALA A 258 -2.57 -3.45 1.43
N LEU A 259 -1.26 -3.40 1.63
CA LEU A 259 -0.62 -2.49 2.57
C LEU A 259 -0.90 -1.02 2.22
N LEU A 260 -0.90 -0.67 0.93
CA LEU A 260 -1.05 0.71 0.46
C LEU A 260 -1.84 0.74 -0.86
N SER A 261 -2.65 1.77 -1.06
CA SER A 261 -3.40 2.02 -2.30
C SER A 261 -3.27 3.48 -2.71
N PHE A 262 -2.70 3.74 -3.88
CA PHE A 262 -2.43 5.08 -4.40
C PHE A 262 -3.23 5.34 -5.66
N PRO A 263 -4.23 6.21 -5.62
CA PRO A 263 -4.90 6.61 -6.83
C PRO A 263 -4.00 7.53 -7.67
N LEU A 264 -3.77 7.16 -8.92
CA LEU A 264 -2.84 7.89 -9.79
C LEU A 264 -3.55 9.04 -10.53
N PRO A 265 -2.87 10.19 -10.71
CA PRO A 265 -3.43 11.33 -11.43
C PRO A 265 -3.44 11.10 -12.95
N SER A 266 -2.58 10.22 -13.47
CA SER A 266 -2.47 9.90 -14.88
C SER A 266 -2.95 8.47 -15.19
N ARG A 267 -3.25 8.20 -16.46
CA ARG A 267 -3.67 6.87 -16.94
C ARG A 267 -2.45 5.97 -17.13
N ALA A 268 -1.75 5.65 -16.03
CA ALA A 268 -0.65 4.72 -16.12
C ALA A 268 -1.13 3.34 -16.61
N ASN A 269 -0.33 2.66 -17.44
CA ASN A 269 -0.72 1.38 -18.07
C ASN A 269 0.31 0.25 -17.92
N ARG A 270 1.54 0.57 -17.54
CA ARG A 270 2.62 -0.39 -17.26
C ARG A 270 3.42 0.03 -16.06
N LEU A 271 4.07 -0.94 -15.43
CA LEU A 271 4.98 -0.69 -14.34
C LEU A 271 6.22 -1.58 -14.38
N ALA A 272 7.32 -1.07 -13.82
CA ALA A 272 8.50 -1.85 -13.49
C ALA A 272 9.01 -1.44 -12.10
N VAL A 273 9.92 -2.24 -11.53
CA VAL A 273 10.55 -1.97 -10.24
C VAL A 273 12.05 -2.07 -10.44
N SER A 274 12.79 -1.05 -10.03
CA SER A 274 14.22 -0.93 -10.32
C SER A 274 14.91 -0.14 -9.24
N ASP A 275 16.12 -0.53 -8.85
CA ASP A 275 17.02 0.34 -8.11
C ASP A 275 17.80 1.20 -9.12
N LEU A 276 17.33 2.42 -9.36
CA LEU A 276 17.87 3.26 -10.44
C LEU A 276 19.18 3.95 -10.06
N ASP A 277 19.35 4.30 -8.80
CA ASP A 277 20.54 5.01 -8.30
C ASP A 277 21.57 4.07 -7.66
N GLY A 278 21.20 2.81 -7.40
CA GLY A 278 22.05 1.77 -6.82
C GLY A 278 22.16 1.90 -5.30
N ASP A 279 21.20 2.57 -4.65
CA ASP A 279 21.19 2.78 -3.19
C ASP A 279 20.62 1.59 -2.40
N GLY A 280 20.13 0.56 -3.09
CA GLY A 280 19.51 -0.64 -2.53
C GLY A 280 18.01 -0.49 -2.26
N SER A 281 17.39 0.65 -2.59
CA SER A 281 15.98 0.95 -2.36
C SER A 281 15.25 1.12 -3.70
N PRO A 282 14.53 0.10 -4.19
CA PRO A 282 13.97 0.16 -5.53
C PRO A 282 12.85 1.20 -5.67
N GLU A 283 12.86 1.93 -6.79
CA GLU A 283 11.78 2.77 -7.28
C GLU A 283 10.72 1.96 -8.06
N ILE A 284 9.49 2.48 -8.06
CA ILE A 284 8.40 2.04 -8.91
C ILE A 284 8.38 2.94 -10.14
N LEU A 285 8.60 2.36 -11.32
CA LEU A 285 8.49 3.04 -12.60
C LEU A 285 7.06 2.91 -13.12
N LEU A 286 6.40 4.02 -13.41
CA LEU A 286 5.06 4.05 -13.99
C LEU A 286 5.08 4.70 -15.36
N VAL A 287 4.52 3.99 -16.33
CA VAL A 287 4.41 4.45 -17.72
C VAL A 287 3.07 5.15 -17.94
N THR A 288 3.08 6.33 -18.52
CA THR A 288 1.90 7.02 -19.08
C THR A 288 2.20 7.49 -20.49
N GLY A 289 1.63 6.82 -21.51
CA GLY A 289 1.92 7.15 -22.91
C GLY A 289 3.39 6.88 -23.23
N SER A 290 4.15 7.94 -23.53
CA SER A 290 5.60 7.91 -23.77
C SER A 290 6.43 8.46 -22.60
N THR A 291 5.82 8.70 -21.43
CA THR A 291 6.53 9.16 -20.23
C THR A 291 6.69 8.03 -19.22
N VAL A 292 7.89 7.89 -18.66
CA VAL A 292 8.20 7.02 -17.52
C VAL A 292 8.45 7.90 -16.31
N ARG A 293 7.70 7.69 -15.23
CA ARG A 293 7.89 8.39 -13.95
C ARG A 293 8.40 7.42 -12.90
N ALA A 294 9.45 7.80 -12.19
CA ALA A 294 9.96 7.05 -11.06
C ALA A 294 9.34 7.56 -9.76
N TYR A 295 8.90 6.63 -8.92
CA TYR A 295 8.31 6.91 -7.62
C TYR A 295 9.02 6.12 -6.55
N ARG A 296 9.44 6.79 -5.49
CA ARG A 296 9.92 6.12 -4.28
C ARG A 296 8.74 5.76 -3.39
N PRO A 297 8.51 4.48 -3.10
CA PRO A 297 7.36 4.05 -2.30
C PRO A 297 7.55 4.42 -0.81
N GLY A 298 6.59 5.15 -0.24
CA GLY A 298 6.49 5.47 1.18
C GLY A 298 5.02 5.42 1.65
N VAL A 299 4.67 6.18 2.70
CA VAL A 299 3.23 6.38 3.06
C VAL A 299 2.50 7.09 1.92
N ASP A 300 3.20 7.96 1.20
CA ASP A 300 2.79 8.55 -0.07
C ASP A 300 3.70 8.08 -1.21
N LEU A 301 3.21 8.14 -2.45
CA LEU A 301 4.06 7.99 -3.64
C LEU A 301 4.77 9.32 -3.94
N LYS A 302 6.05 9.40 -3.59
CA LYS A 302 6.88 10.56 -3.93
C LYS A 302 7.49 10.34 -5.31
N MET A 303 7.11 11.17 -6.29
CA MET A 303 7.78 11.20 -7.58
C MET A 303 9.20 11.73 -7.39
N THR A 304 10.20 11.00 -7.87
CA THR A 304 11.62 11.39 -7.83
C THR A 304 12.06 11.93 -9.18
N ASP A 305 11.65 11.26 -10.25
CA ASP A 305 12.11 11.55 -11.60
C ASP A 305 11.01 11.36 -12.65
N GLU A 306 11.18 12.05 -13.78
CA GLU A 306 10.32 11.92 -14.95
C GLU A 306 11.18 11.91 -16.21
N PHE A 307 10.96 10.91 -17.06
CA PHE A 307 11.68 10.73 -18.32
C PHE A 307 10.68 10.64 -19.46
N THR A 308 10.89 11.44 -20.52
CA THR A 308 10.15 11.30 -21.77
C THR A 308 10.94 10.41 -22.72
N ILE A 309 10.30 9.37 -23.24
CA ILE A 309 10.91 8.48 -24.22
C ILE A 309 10.89 9.17 -25.59
N PRO A 310 12.05 9.47 -26.20
CA PRO A 310 12.09 10.09 -27.51
C PRO A 310 11.47 9.18 -28.57
N ASP A 311 10.76 9.77 -29.53
CA ASP A 311 10.21 9.07 -30.70
C ASP A 311 9.30 7.88 -30.34
N ALA A 312 8.55 7.98 -29.25
CA ALA A 312 7.55 7.00 -28.85
C ALA A 312 6.17 7.68 -28.69
N GLU A 313 5.13 7.02 -29.20
CA GLU A 313 3.74 7.39 -28.90
C GLU A 313 3.23 6.60 -27.68
N GLU A 314 3.63 5.33 -27.60
CA GLU A 314 3.24 4.42 -26.52
C GLU A 314 4.39 3.49 -26.15
N VAL A 315 4.55 3.22 -24.86
CA VAL A 315 5.40 2.13 -24.36
C VAL A 315 4.55 0.88 -24.21
N LEU A 316 4.87 -0.16 -24.97
CA LEU A 316 4.17 -1.45 -24.97
C LEU A 316 4.62 -2.37 -23.84
N TRP A 317 5.91 -2.30 -23.50
CA TRP A 317 6.54 -3.13 -22.48
C TRP A 317 7.71 -2.39 -21.82
N ILE A 318 7.86 -2.60 -20.51
CA ILE A 318 8.97 -2.08 -19.70
C ILE A 318 9.47 -3.20 -18.77
N ASP A 319 10.78 -3.37 -18.69
CA ASP A 319 11.47 -4.24 -17.75
C ASP A 319 12.77 -3.59 -17.29
N THR A 320 13.33 -4.08 -16.18
CA THR A 320 14.61 -3.63 -15.66
C THR A 320 15.51 -4.79 -15.26
N ILE A 321 16.80 -4.65 -15.57
CA ILE A 321 17.84 -5.64 -15.30
C ILE A 321 19.23 -5.03 -15.47
N ASP A 322 20.15 -5.31 -14.54
CA ASP A 322 21.59 -5.11 -14.72
C ASP A 322 22.13 -6.09 -15.78
N SER A 323 21.99 -5.70 -17.05
CA SER A 323 22.30 -6.52 -18.23
C SER A 323 23.75 -6.39 -18.67
N ASN A 324 24.42 -5.28 -18.33
CA ASN A 324 25.85 -5.10 -18.57
C ASN A 324 26.74 -5.45 -17.35
N ARG A 325 26.14 -5.80 -16.20
CA ARG A 325 26.80 -6.19 -14.95
C ARG A 325 27.62 -5.07 -14.32
N ASN A 326 27.14 -3.83 -14.41
CA ASN A 326 27.78 -2.66 -13.81
C ASN A 326 27.24 -2.34 -12.39
N GLY A 327 26.28 -3.12 -11.89
CA GLY A 327 25.65 -2.93 -10.57
C GLY A 327 24.46 -1.95 -10.56
N LYS A 328 24.02 -1.47 -11.73
CA LYS A 328 22.82 -0.65 -11.90
C LYS A 328 21.90 -1.30 -12.93
N ASP A 329 20.61 -1.22 -12.70
CA ASP A 329 19.65 -1.78 -13.66
C ASP A 329 19.56 -0.90 -14.91
N GLU A 330 19.63 -1.52 -16.10
CA GLU A 330 19.17 -0.91 -17.34
C GLU A 330 17.66 -1.05 -17.49
N ILE A 331 17.05 -0.07 -18.18
CA ILE A 331 15.64 -0.10 -18.55
C ILE A 331 15.51 -0.65 -19.97
N LEU A 332 14.77 -1.75 -20.10
CA LEU A 332 14.37 -2.36 -21.36
C LEU A 332 13.01 -1.80 -21.78
N LEU A 333 12.92 -1.24 -22.99
CA LEU A 333 11.68 -0.69 -23.52
C LEU A 333 11.34 -1.29 -24.87
N THR A 334 10.10 -1.78 -24.98
CA THR A 334 9.44 -1.92 -26.28
C THR A 334 8.51 -0.73 -26.46
N THR A 335 8.75 0.09 -27.47
CA THR A 335 7.90 1.25 -27.79
C THR A 335 7.25 1.12 -29.16
N MET A 336 6.17 1.86 -29.37
CA MET A 336 5.49 1.96 -30.65
C MET A 336 5.40 3.42 -31.09
N GLN A 337 5.64 3.65 -32.39
CA GLN A 337 5.45 4.95 -33.04
C GLN A 337 4.99 4.72 -34.48
N GLY A 338 3.83 5.30 -34.85
CA GLY A 338 3.33 5.24 -36.23
C GLY A 338 3.14 3.81 -36.77
N GLY A 339 2.90 2.83 -35.89
CA GLY A 339 2.77 1.40 -36.22
C GLY A 339 4.08 0.62 -36.35
N SER A 340 5.24 1.25 -36.13
CA SER A 340 6.54 0.57 -36.01
C SER A 340 6.89 0.34 -34.55
N VAL A 341 7.48 -0.81 -34.25
CA VAL A 341 7.90 -1.19 -32.90
C VAL A 341 9.42 -1.04 -32.78
N THR A 342 9.90 -0.44 -31.69
CA THR A 342 11.33 -0.30 -31.41
C THR A 342 11.66 -0.94 -30.07
N ALA A 343 12.69 -1.78 -30.07
CA ALA A 343 13.32 -2.28 -28.87
C ALA A 343 14.47 -1.36 -28.47
N GLY A 344 14.66 -1.12 -27.17
CA GLY A 344 15.81 -0.39 -26.68
C GLY A 344 16.23 -0.79 -25.27
N VAL A 345 17.53 -0.62 -25.02
CA VAL A 345 18.16 -0.73 -23.70
C VAL A 345 18.67 0.66 -23.34
N TYR A 346 18.27 1.15 -22.17
CA TYR A 346 18.55 2.51 -21.72
C TYR A 346 19.19 2.51 -20.34
N GLU A 347 20.11 3.43 -20.14
CA GLU A 347 20.71 3.74 -18.83
C GLU A 347 20.34 5.16 -18.44
N ILE A 348 20.16 5.42 -17.14
CA ILE A 348 19.96 6.79 -16.65
C ILE A 348 21.32 7.42 -16.41
N ARG A 349 21.60 8.50 -17.13
CA ARG A 349 22.80 9.33 -16.95
C ARG A 349 22.37 10.78 -16.77
N GLU A 350 22.82 11.41 -15.69
CA GLU A 350 22.55 12.83 -15.40
C GLU A 350 21.05 13.20 -15.53
N ALA A 351 20.16 12.34 -14.99
CA ALA A 351 18.70 12.47 -15.07
C ALA A 351 18.09 12.35 -16.49
N HIS A 352 18.82 11.77 -17.44
CA HIS A 352 18.34 11.49 -18.80
C HIS A 352 18.44 10.01 -19.17
N LEU A 353 17.45 9.51 -19.91
CA LEU A 353 17.51 8.19 -20.52
C LEU A 353 18.46 8.19 -21.71
N THR A 354 19.63 7.59 -21.53
CA THR A 354 20.65 7.43 -22.54
C THR A 354 20.52 6.04 -23.19
N PRO A 355 20.28 5.94 -24.50
CA PRO A 355 20.19 4.65 -25.17
C PRO A 355 21.58 3.98 -25.24
N LEU A 356 21.68 2.75 -24.76
CA LEU A 356 22.85 1.89 -24.94
C LEU A 356 22.73 1.01 -26.19
N TRP A 357 21.49 0.65 -26.55
CA TRP A 357 21.19 -0.14 -27.73
C TRP A 357 19.76 0.12 -28.21
N LYS A 358 19.53 0.08 -29.52
CA LYS A 358 18.20 0.15 -30.14
C LYS A 358 18.12 -0.76 -31.35
N ALA A 359 16.98 -1.39 -31.57
CA ALA A 359 16.64 -2.08 -32.81
C ALA A 359 15.23 -1.70 -33.25
N LYS A 360 15.11 -1.27 -34.51
CA LYS A 360 13.82 -1.11 -35.17
C LYS A 360 13.20 -2.47 -35.46
N ASP A 361 11.88 -2.47 -35.55
CA ASP A 361 11.05 -3.64 -35.89
C ASP A 361 11.41 -4.83 -35.00
N SER A 362 11.49 -4.58 -33.69
CA SER A 362 11.88 -5.57 -32.69
C SER A 362 11.20 -5.32 -31.36
N PHE A 363 10.85 -6.41 -30.68
CA PHE A 363 10.42 -6.45 -29.28
C PHE A 363 11.61 -6.79 -28.37
N ILE A 364 11.54 -6.34 -27.11
CA ILE A 364 12.50 -6.69 -26.06
C ILE A 364 11.78 -6.91 -24.73
N ARG A 365 12.26 -7.89 -23.95
CA ARG A 365 11.86 -8.10 -22.56
C ARG A 365 12.95 -8.81 -21.76
N LYS A 366 12.76 -8.84 -20.44
CA LYS A 366 13.48 -9.71 -19.52
C LYS A 366 12.81 -11.09 -19.44
N ALA A 367 13.62 -12.13 -19.31
CA ALA A 367 13.20 -13.48 -18.94
C ALA A 367 14.22 -14.09 -17.96
N GLY A 368 13.88 -14.10 -16.68
CA GLY A 368 14.84 -14.48 -15.63
C GLY A 368 16.03 -13.52 -15.61
N HIS A 369 17.23 -14.03 -15.86
CA HIS A 369 18.48 -13.26 -15.93
C HIS A 369 18.89 -12.93 -17.38
N GLU A 370 18.06 -13.25 -18.37
CA GLU A 370 18.34 -13.01 -19.78
C GLU A 370 17.50 -11.85 -20.34
N VAL A 371 18.05 -11.18 -21.34
CA VAL A 371 17.32 -10.24 -22.19
C VAL A 371 16.97 -10.97 -23.47
N LEU A 372 15.69 -10.95 -23.85
CA LEU A 372 15.19 -11.59 -25.07
C LEU A 372 14.75 -10.55 -26.09
N ILE A 373 14.92 -10.87 -27.35
CA ILE A 373 14.43 -10.09 -28.49
C ILE A 373 13.70 -10.97 -29.50
N GLN A 374 12.73 -10.38 -30.20
CA GLN A 374 12.02 -11.01 -31.31
C GLN A 374 11.68 -9.95 -32.36
N GLN A 375 11.67 -10.30 -33.64
CA GLN A 375 11.36 -9.36 -34.71
C GLN A 375 9.86 -9.02 -34.72
N PHE A 376 9.57 -7.81 -35.18
CA PHE A 376 8.24 -7.30 -35.44
C PHE A 376 8.05 -7.09 -36.94
N SER A 377 6.85 -7.35 -37.42
CA SER A 377 6.40 -6.86 -38.72
C SER A 377 4.94 -6.45 -38.63
N ARG A 378 4.54 -5.44 -39.42
CA ARG A 378 3.17 -4.91 -39.37
C ARG A 378 2.12 -5.93 -39.77
N ASP A 379 2.50 -6.88 -40.62
CA ASP A 379 1.60 -7.83 -41.26
C ASP A 379 1.49 -9.17 -40.49
N ALA A 380 2.50 -9.53 -39.71
CA ALA A 380 2.48 -10.71 -38.83
C ALA A 380 2.28 -10.38 -37.33
N GLY A 381 2.76 -9.21 -36.88
CA GLY A 381 2.90 -8.86 -35.47
C GLY A 381 4.24 -9.37 -34.93
N TYR A 382 4.29 -10.64 -34.55
CA TYR A 382 5.52 -11.30 -34.07
C TYR A 382 6.13 -12.16 -35.19
N GLU A 383 7.43 -11.99 -35.43
CA GLU A 383 8.14 -12.68 -36.49
C GLU A 383 9.49 -13.25 -36.01
N GLY A 384 9.88 -14.37 -36.63
CA GLY A 384 11.18 -14.99 -36.39
C GLY A 384 11.34 -15.64 -35.02
N ALA A 385 12.54 -16.19 -34.80
CA ALA A 385 12.91 -16.85 -33.56
C ALA A 385 13.17 -15.83 -32.44
N ILE A 386 12.79 -16.20 -31.23
CA ILE A 386 13.13 -15.47 -30.00
C ILE A 386 14.60 -15.78 -29.69
N SER A 387 15.42 -14.75 -29.56
CA SER A 387 16.87 -14.88 -29.32
C SER A 387 17.29 -14.07 -28.11
N SER A 388 18.40 -14.45 -27.47
CA SER A 388 18.99 -13.63 -26.41
C SER A 388 19.63 -12.35 -26.98
N LEU A 389 19.73 -11.31 -26.15
CA LEU A 389 20.55 -10.13 -26.36
C LEU A 389 21.61 -10.12 -25.25
N VAL A 390 22.88 -10.14 -25.63
CA VAL A 390 24.01 -10.30 -24.71
C VAL A 390 24.88 -9.06 -24.77
N TYR A 391 25.26 -8.53 -23.61
CA TYR A 391 26.29 -7.50 -23.52
C TYR A 391 27.67 -8.16 -23.49
N ASP A 392 28.46 -7.94 -24.54
CA ASP A 392 29.79 -8.53 -24.70
C ASP A 392 30.77 -7.53 -25.34
N GLY A 393 31.93 -7.35 -24.69
CA GLY A 393 32.99 -6.48 -25.19
C GLY A 393 32.58 -5.01 -25.34
N GLY A 394 31.70 -4.52 -24.47
CA GLY A 394 31.25 -3.12 -24.47
C GLY A 394 30.03 -2.83 -25.35
N ALA A 395 29.44 -3.85 -25.99
CA ALA A 395 28.31 -3.67 -26.90
C ALA A 395 27.28 -4.80 -26.76
N TYR A 396 26.01 -4.47 -27.04
CA TYR A 396 24.93 -5.46 -27.13
C TYR A 396 24.95 -6.18 -28.48
N LYS A 397 24.89 -7.51 -28.44
CA LYS A 397 24.88 -8.38 -29.62
C LYS A 397 23.75 -9.40 -29.51
N LYS A 398 23.17 -9.75 -30.66
CA LYS A 398 22.19 -10.84 -30.73
C LYS A 398 22.91 -12.17 -30.44
N GLY A 399 22.41 -12.91 -29.45
CA GLY A 399 22.89 -14.22 -29.07
C GLY A 399 22.08 -15.35 -29.70
N GLU A 400 22.07 -16.50 -29.03
CA GLU A 400 21.46 -17.73 -29.53
C GLU A 400 19.92 -17.67 -29.53
N GLY A 401 19.31 -18.43 -30.45
CA GLY A 401 17.87 -18.63 -30.50
C GLY A 401 17.40 -19.63 -29.44
N LEU A 402 16.30 -19.32 -28.76
CA LEU A 402 15.73 -20.21 -27.76
C LEU A 402 14.97 -21.35 -28.45
N GLN A 403 15.14 -22.57 -27.94
CA GLN A 403 14.33 -23.73 -28.34
C GLN A 403 12.96 -23.64 -27.67
N LEU A 404 12.00 -23.05 -28.39
CA LEU A 404 10.61 -22.88 -27.94
C LEU A 404 9.65 -23.40 -29.02
N PRO A 405 8.43 -23.84 -28.66
CA PRO A 405 7.39 -24.10 -29.64
C PRO A 405 7.20 -22.90 -30.56
N SER A 406 7.16 -23.12 -31.88
CA SER A 406 7.14 -22.06 -32.90
C SER A 406 5.90 -21.16 -32.86
N VAL A 407 4.87 -21.55 -32.12
CA VAL A 407 3.64 -20.77 -31.93
C VAL A 407 3.79 -19.67 -30.88
N LEU A 408 4.83 -19.72 -30.03
CA LEU A 408 5.02 -18.77 -28.95
C LEU A 408 5.71 -17.50 -29.46
N ASN A 409 5.19 -16.36 -29.04
CA ASN A 409 5.91 -15.10 -29.16
C ASN A 409 6.60 -14.71 -27.85
N ILE A 410 7.39 -13.64 -27.91
CA ILE A 410 8.24 -13.18 -26.83
C ILE A 410 7.45 -12.98 -25.53
N PHE A 411 6.24 -12.43 -25.52
CA PHE A 411 5.49 -12.13 -24.30
C PHE A 411 4.63 -13.30 -23.78
N ASP A 412 4.63 -14.44 -24.46
CA ASP A 412 3.66 -15.50 -24.17
C ASP A 412 3.99 -16.33 -22.95
N PHE A 413 5.26 -16.43 -22.59
CA PHE A 413 5.74 -17.60 -21.87
C PHE A 413 6.64 -17.28 -20.67
N GLN A 414 6.67 -18.25 -19.77
CA GLN A 414 7.64 -18.35 -18.68
C GLN A 414 8.19 -19.78 -18.65
N ILE A 415 9.52 -19.90 -18.53
CA ILE A 415 10.17 -21.18 -18.29
C ILE A 415 10.14 -21.45 -16.79
N LEU A 416 9.74 -22.66 -16.42
CA LEU A 416 9.71 -23.13 -15.03
C LEU A 416 10.31 -24.54 -14.93
N HIS A 417 10.72 -24.87 -13.71
CA HIS A 417 11.24 -26.19 -13.37
C HIS A 417 10.41 -26.78 -12.24
N SER A 418 10.09 -28.07 -12.35
CA SER A 418 9.48 -28.81 -11.24
C SER A 418 10.51 -29.09 -10.14
N PRO A 419 10.08 -29.51 -8.93
CA PRO A 419 10.99 -29.85 -7.83
C PRO A 419 12.02 -30.93 -8.17
N ASP A 420 11.71 -31.83 -9.11
CA ASP A 420 12.61 -32.86 -9.63
C ASP A 420 13.48 -32.39 -10.81
N GLY A 421 13.46 -31.10 -11.13
CA GLY A 421 14.34 -30.46 -12.13
C GLY A 421 13.89 -30.57 -13.58
N LYS A 422 12.71 -31.16 -13.87
CA LYS A 422 12.18 -31.18 -15.24
C LYS A 422 11.81 -29.76 -15.66
N ARG A 423 12.10 -29.42 -16.91
CA ARG A 423 11.75 -28.13 -17.49
C ARG A 423 10.39 -28.18 -18.19
N ALA A 424 9.63 -27.12 -18.04
CA ALA A 424 8.42 -26.87 -18.81
C ALA A 424 8.28 -25.39 -19.19
N ILE A 425 7.40 -25.14 -20.14
CA ILE A 425 7.07 -23.81 -20.65
C ILE A 425 5.60 -23.57 -20.37
N LEU A 426 5.30 -22.66 -19.45
CA LEU A 426 3.95 -22.14 -19.26
C LEU A 426 3.75 -21.01 -20.26
N SER A 427 2.64 -21.01 -20.98
CA SER A 427 2.35 -19.97 -21.96
C SER A 427 0.88 -19.64 -22.14
N TRP A 428 0.63 -18.40 -22.56
CA TRP A 428 -0.67 -17.94 -23.03
C TRP A 428 -0.99 -18.43 -24.45
N ASP A 429 -2.23 -18.84 -24.69
CA ASP A 429 -2.80 -18.89 -26.05
C ASP A 429 -3.52 -17.58 -26.42
N GLU A 430 -3.85 -17.44 -27.71
CA GLU A 430 -4.55 -16.26 -28.25
C GLU A 430 -5.95 -16.03 -27.65
N LYS A 431 -6.57 -17.04 -27.04
CA LYS A 431 -7.90 -16.94 -26.44
C LYS A 431 -7.84 -16.53 -24.95
N GLY A 432 -6.64 -16.49 -24.37
CA GLY A 432 -6.41 -16.17 -22.97
C GLY A 432 -6.41 -17.38 -22.04
N TYR A 433 -6.17 -18.59 -22.55
CA TYR A 433 -5.93 -19.78 -21.72
C TYR A 433 -4.44 -19.97 -21.47
N LEU A 434 -4.10 -20.54 -20.32
CA LEU A 434 -2.75 -21.01 -20.05
C LEU A 434 -2.57 -22.43 -20.55
N ASN A 435 -1.38 -22.72 -21.05
CA ASN A 435 -0.96 -24.04 -21.50
C ASN A 435 0.41 -24.35 -20.89
N LEU A 436 0.66 -25.60 -20.53
CA LEU A 436 1.97 -26.07 -20.10
C LEU A 436 2.51 -27.03 -21.16
N TYR A 437 3.71 -26.78 -21.66
CA TYR A 437 4.41 -27.63 -22.62
C TYR A 437 5.67 -28.20 -21.99
N ASN A 438 6.03 -29.44 -22.31
CA ASN A 438 7.36 -29.97 -22.00
C ASN A 438 8.42 -29.44 -22.99
N GLU A 439 9.69 -29.78 -22.76
CA GLU A 439 10.82 -29.39 -23.61
C GLU A 439 10.68 -29.83 -25.07
N LYS A 440 9.91 -30.89 -25.35
CA LYS A 440 9.63 -31.39 -26.71
C LYS A 440 8.48 -30.66 -27.40
N GLY A 441 7.87 -29.66 -26.73
CA GLY A 441 6.71 -28.92 -27.24
C GLY A 441 5.38 -29.66 -27.14
N ILE A 442 5.31 -30.77 -26.40
CA ILE A 442 4.06 -31.49 -26.16
C ILE A 442 3.29 -30.81 -25.04
N ARG A 443 2.02 -30.47 -25.28
CA ARG A 443 1.14 -29.87 -24.26
C ARG A 443 0.78 -30.91 -23.19
N LEU A 444 1.21 -30.64 -21.96
CA LEU A 444 0.92 -31.45 -20.77
C LEU A 444 -0.38 -31.03 -20.10
N TRP A 445 -0.71 -29.74 -20.12
CA TRP A 445 -1.85 -29.17 -19.41
C TRP A 445 -2.40 -27.93 -20.11
N ARG A 446 -3.67 -27.62 -19.86
CA ARG A 446 -4.35 -26.37 -20.24
C ARG A 446 -5.28 -25.97 -19.10
N SER A 447 -5.35 -24.67 -18.81
CA SER A 447 -6.32 -24.15 -17.83
C SER A 447 -7.75 -24.49 -18.20
N SER A 448 -8.60 -24.71 -17.19
CA SER A 448 -10.02 -25.01 -17.42
C SER A 448 -10.80 -23.80 -17.91
N ASP A 449 -10.41 -22.61 -17.46
CA ASP A 449 -11.03 -21.33 -17.80
C ASP A 449 -10.08 -20.44 -18.59
N ASP A 450 -10.64 -19.46 -19.30
CA ASP A 450 -9.88 -18.31 -19.79
C ASP A 450 -9.60 -17.31 -18.65
N TYR A 451 -8.53 -16.54 -18.82
CA TYR A 451 -8.04 -15.58 -17.82
C TYR A 451 -8.48 -14.13 -18.14
N GLY A 452 -9.51 -13.97 -18.98
CA GLY A 452 -10.06 -12.65 -19.30
C GLY A 452 -9.44 -11.98 -20.53
N GLY A 453 -8.45 -12.59 -21.18
CA GLY A 453 -7.84 -12.07 -22.40
C GLY A 453 -6.96 -10.84 -22.18
N PHE A 454 -6.51 -10.23 -23.29
CA PHE A 454 -5.50 -9.17 -23.31
C PHE A 454 -6.12 -7.81 -23.64
N SER A 455 -5.59 -6.75 -23.01
CA SER A 455 -6.13 -5.39 -23.14
C SER A 455 -5.43 -4.55 -24.21
N THR A 456 -4.25 -4.96 -24.65
CA THR A 456 -3.45 -4.27 -25.68
C THR A 456 -3.36 -5.12 -26.93
N SER A 457 -4.15 -4.77 -27.96
CA SER A 457 -4.19 -5.47 -29.25
C SER A 457 -4.18 -4.51 -30.43
N PHE A 458 -3.50 -4.88 -31.50
CA PHE A 458 -3.35 -4.09 -32.72
C PHE A 458 -3.73 -4.93 -33.94
N LYS A 459 -4.40 -4.30 -34.91
CA LYS A 459 -4.72 -4.97 -36.17
C LYS A 459 -3.45 -5.21 -36.98
N LYS A 460 -3.35 -6.37 -37.61
CA LYS A 460 -2.30 -6.66 -38.58
C LYS A 460 -2.60 -5.92 -39.87
N GLU A 461 -1.55 -5.38 -40.49
CA GLU A 461 -1.66 -4.70 -41.77
C GLU A 461 -2.02 -5.70 -42.87
N ALA A 462 -3.05 -5.38 -43.64
CA ALA A 462 -3.53 -6.20 -44.73
C ALA A 462 -3.39 -5.42 -46.05
N PRO A 463 -3.04 -6.09 -47.16
CA PRO A 463 -2.85 -5.43 -48.45
C PRO A 463 -4.14 -4.79 -49.00
N THR A 464 -5.31 -5.23 -48.53
CA THR A 464 -6.61 -4.62 -48.85
C THR A 464 -7.55 -4.68 -47.64
N VAL A 465 -8.53 -3.78 -47.59
CA VAL A 465 -9.56 -3.74 -46.53
C VAL A 465 -10.44 -5.00 -46.51
N MET A 466 -10.48 -5.76 -47.61
CA MET A 466 -11.25 -7.01 -47.73
C MET A 466 -10.56 -8.21 -47.09
N VAL A 467 -9.28 -8.11 -46.72
CA VAL A 467 -8.51 -9.20 -46.09
C VAL A 467 -8.37 -8.90 -44.60
N ASP A 468 -9.01 -9.70 -43.75
CA ASP A 468 -8.79 -9.64 -42.30
C ASP A 468 -7.63 -10.56 -41.92
N ARG A 469 -6.47 -9.97 -41.57
CA ARG A 469 -5.31 -10.71 -41.04
C ARG A 469 -5.39 -10.91 -39.52
N GLY A 470 -6.46 -10.45 -38.87
CA GLY A 470 -6.62 -10.50 -37.44
C GLY A 470 -5.76 -9.47 -36.71
N SER A 471 -5.46 -9.77 -35.44
CA SER A 471 -4.72 -8.87 -34.55
C SER A 471 -3.54 -9.60 -33.91
N TRP A 472 -2.56 -8.83 -33.44
CA TRP A 472 -1.56 -9.29 -32.48
C TRP A 472 -1.80 -8.57 -31.14
N SER A 473 -1.38 -9.18 -30.04
CA SER A 473 -1.60 -8.64 -28.70
C SER A 473 -0.35 -8.72 -27.85
N VAL A 474 -0.10 -7.68 -27.06
CA VAL A 474 0.90 -7.73 -25.99
C VAL A 474 0.27 -8.48 -24.82
N LYS A 475 0.77 -9.68 -24.54
CA LYS A 475 0.19 -10.56 -23.51
C LYS A 475 0.63 -10.14 -22.11
N ASP A 476 -0.13 -10.61 -21.11
CA ASP A 476 0.12 -10.27 -19.72
C ASP A 476 1.37 -10.94 -19.16
N ARG A 477 2.04 -10.24 -18.25
CA ARG A 477 3.23 -10.74 -17.56
C ARG A 477 2.95 -12.03 -16.79
N LEU A 478 3.82 -13.02 -17.01
CA LEU A 478 3.96 -14.23 -16.21
C LEU A 478 5.22 -14.08 -15.34
N THR A 479 5.06 -14.00 -14.02
CA THR A 479 6.19 -13.71 -13.12
C THR A 479 6.54 -14.94 -12.30
N LEU A 480 7.77 -15.44 -12.45
CA LEU A 480 8.29 -16.55 -11.66
C LEU A 480 8.75 -16.05 -10.28
N LYS A 481 8.25 -16.67 -9.19
CA LYS A 481 8.67 -16.44 -7.80
C LYS A 481 8.65 -17.78 -7.06
N ASP A 482 9.77 -18.15 -6.43
CA ASP A 482 9.88 -19.34 -5.57
C ASP A 482 9.38 -20.65 -6.22
N GLY A 483 9.59 -20.81 -7.53
CA GLY A 483 9.14 -21.97 -8.30
C GLY A 483 7.65 -21.95 -8.71
N GLU A 484 6.92 -20.90 -8.35
CA GLU A 484 5.56 -20.65 -8.78
C GLU A 484 5.48 -19.52 -9.80
N VAL A 485 4.48 -19.54 -10.67
CA VAL A 485 4.22 -18.47 -11.64
C VAL A 485 2.98 -17.70 -11.26
N LEU A 486 3.15 -16.40 -11.02
CA LEU A 486 2.06 -15.47 -10.79
C LEU A 486 1.42 -15.09 -12.13
N VAL A 487 0.08 -15.09 -12.16
CA VAL A 487 -0.70 -14.86 -13.38
C VAL A 487 -1.93 -14.01 -13.11
N PRO A 488 -2.17 -12.91 -13.84
CA PRO A 488 -3.39 -12.13 -13.70
C PRO A 488 -4.58 -12.83 -14.37
N LYS A 489 -5.71 -12.90 -13.67
CA LYS A 489 -7.01 -13.35 -14.20
C LYS A 489 -8.02 -12.21 -14.11
N ARG A 490 -8.58 -11.77 -15.23
CA ARG A 490 -9.61 -10.73 -15.24
C ARG A 490 -11.00 -11.33 -15.37
N ILE A 491 -11.96 -10.77 -14.63
CA ILE A 491 -13.35 -11.23 -14.61
C ILE A 491 -14.21 -10.19 -15.35
N PRO A 492 -14.69 -10.48 -16.58
CA PRO A 492 -15.50 -9.56 -17.36
C PRO A 492 -16.78 -9.13 -16.64
N LEU A 493 -17.27 -7.91 -16.93
CA LEU A 493 -18.54 -7.41 -16.39
C LEU A 493 -19.75 -8.24 -16.84
N ALA A 494 -19.72 -8.71 -18.09
CA ALA A 494 -20.70 -9.61 -18.64
C ALA A 494 -19.97 -10.84 -19.21
N ARG A 495 -20.40 -12.05 -18.85
CA ARG A 495 -19.77 -13.32 -19.25
C ARG A 495 -19.59 -13.46 -20.77
N MET A 496 -20.40 -12.78 -21.57
CA MET A 496 -20.42 -12.90 -23.04
C MET A 496 -19.75 -11.74 -23.78
N SER A 497 -19.25 -10.70 -23.09
CA SER A 497 -18.53 -9.61 -23.77
C SER A 497 -17.48 -8.93 -22.90
N ARG A 498 -16.22 -9.03 -23.34
CA ARG A 498 -15.05 -8.34 -22.75
C ARG A 498 -15.06 -6.83 -23.05
N SER A 499 -15.82 -6.37 -24.05
CA SER A 499 -15.83 -4.96 -24.48
C SER A 499 -16.43 -3.99 -23.46
N LEU A 500 -17.22 -4.49 -22.52
CA LEU A 500 -17.80 -3.69 -21.44
C LEU A 500 -16.80 -3.38 -20.33
N GLY A 501 -15.65 -4.08 -20.31
CA GLY A 501 -14.63 -3.99 -19.27
C GLY A 501 -14.76 -5.07 -18.19
N TYR A 502 -14.03 -4.89 -17.10
CA TYR A 502 -13.85 -5.91 -16.06
C TYR A 502 -14.44 -5.49 -14.72
N SER A 503 -15.05 -6.43 -14.02
CA SER A 503 -15.69 -6.22 -12.72
C SER A 503 -14.70 -6.31 -11.56
N SER A 504 -13.78 -7.25 -11.67
CA SER A 504 -12.68 -7.53 -10.77
C SER A 504 -11.61 -8.32 -11.52
N SER A 505 -10.44 -8.42 -10.91
CA SER A 505 -9.33 -9.24 -11.35
C SER A 505 -8.76 -9.99 -10.16
N GLU A 506 -7.92 -10.98 -10.40
CA GLU A 506 -7.23 -11.79 -9.42
C GLU A 506 -5.78 -11.92 -9.87
N ILE A 507 -4.87 -12.18 -8.94
CA ILE A 507 -3.58 -12.79 -9.29
C ILE A 507 -3.62 -14.20 -8.75
N LYS A 508 -3.35 -15.18 -9.61
CA LYS A 508 -3.24 -16.59 -9.24
C LYS A 508 -1.78 -16.98 -9.14
N SER A 509 -1.46 -17.90 -8.24
CA SER A 509 -0.20 -18.61 -8.25
C SER A 509 -0.38 -19.98 -8.89
N LEU A 510 0.52 -20.33 -9.80
CA LEU A 510 0.57 -21.63 -10.46
C LEU A 510 1.85 -22.35 -10.07
N TRP A 511 1.70 -23.53 -9.48
CA TRP A 511 2.81 -24.40 -9.14
C TRP A 511 2.72 -25.70 -9.93
N TRP A 512 3.82 -26.12 -10.55
CA TRP A 512 3.89 -27.38 -11.28
C TRP A 512 4.84 -28.34 -10.58
N ASN A 513 4.31 -29.48 -10.17
CA ASN A 513 5.05 -30.49 -9.41
C ASN A 513 5.77 -31.53 -10.29
N GLY A 514 5.78 -31.36 -11.62
CA GLY A 514 6.32 -32.32 -12.57
C GLY A 514 5.27 -33.24 -13.21
N VAL A 515 4.06 -33.28 -12.65
CA VAL A 515 2.95 -34.13 -13.13
C VAL A 515 1.69 -33.29 -13.36
N SER A 516 1.29 -32.49 -12.39
CA SER A 516 0.08 -31.67 -12.40
C SER A 516 0.40 -30.20 -12.11
N VAL A 517 -0.45 -29.33 -12.63
CA VAL A 517 -0.45 -27.90 -12.31
C VAL A 517 -1.48 -27.66 -11.21
N GLU A 518 -1.03 -27.08 -10.11
CA GLU A 518 -1.90 -26.59 -9.03
C GLU A 518 -2.09 -25.08 -9.19
N GLU A 519 -3.34 -24.65 -9.26
CA GLU A 519 -3.71 -23.24 -9.25
C GLU A 519 -4.21 -22.86 -7.86
N ARG A 520 -3.69 -21.76 -7.31
CA ARG A 520 -4.13 -21.20 -6.03
C ARG A 520 -4.38 -19.70 -6.18
N PRO A 521 -5.36 -19.13 -5.46
CA PRO A 521 -5.47 -17.69 -5.38
C PRO A 521 -4.20 -17.14 -4.70
N PHE A 522 -3.63 -16.09 -5.29
CA PHE A 522 -2.53 -15.33 -4.69
C PHE A 522 -3.07 -13.98 -4.20
N ILE A 523 -3.70 -13.20 -5.06
CA ILE A 523 -4.56 -12.07 -4.69
C ILE A 523 -5.98 -12.44 -5.10
N GLU A 524 -6.83 -12.68 -4.11
CA GLU A 524 -8.18 -13.22 -4.32
C GLU A 524 -9.09 -12.27 -5.11
N LYS A 525 -8.93 -10.96 -4.95
CA LYS A 525 -9.80 -9.98 -5.62
C LYS A 525 -9.22 -8.57 -5.64
N ALA A 526 -8.73 -8.17 -6.81
CA ALA A 526 -8.47 -6.78 -7.17
C ALA A 526 -9.65 -6.17 -7.93
N SER A 527 -9.70 -4.85 -7.91
CA SER A 527 -10.80 -4.05 -8.45
C SER A 527 -10.67 -3.77 -9.92
N GLY A 528 -11.72 -4.05 -10.68
CA GLY A 528 -11.71 -3.77 -12.11
C GLY A 528 -10.66 -4.59 -12.83
N GLU A 529 -9.85 -3.93 -13.64
CA GLU A 529 -8.88 -4.53 -14.54
C GLU A 529 -7.46 -4.39 -13.98
N ILE A 530 -6.74 -5.49 -13.72
CA ILE A 530 -5.29 -5.41 -13.54
C ILE A 530 -4.66 -5.05 -14.89
N LEU A 531 -3.86 -3.99 -14.92
CA LEU A 531 -3.14 -3.52 -16.11
C LEU A 531 -1.73 -4.11 -16.17
N ASP A 532 -1.05 -4.17 -15.03
CA ASP A 532 0.31 -4.71 -14.88
C ASP A 532 0.61 -4.97 -13.39
N TYR A 533 1.69 -5.69 -13.10
CA TYR A 533 2.18 -5.91 -11.73
C TYR A 533 3.67 -6.23 -11.72
N SER A 534 4.33 -6.03 -10.57
CA SER A 534 5.73 -6.41 -10.35
C SER A 534 5.97 -6.78 -8.90
N ILE A 535 7.02 -7.57 -8.67
CA ILE A 535 7.50 -7.92 -7.33
C ILE A 535 8.55 -6.90 -6.91
N MET A 536 8.48 -6.48 -5.65
CA MET A 536 9.40 -5.55 -5.01
C MET A 536 9.77 -6.10 -3.63
N GLY A 537 10.83 -6.92 -3.58
CA GLY A 537 11.23 -7.62 -2.36
C GLY A 537 10.12 -8.51 -1.81
N ASP A 538 9.68 -8.24 -0.57
CA ASP A 538 8.58 -8.94 0.10
C ASP A 538 7.21 -8.35 -0.21
N ARG A 539 7.08 -7.60 -1.31
CA ARG A 539 5.83 -6.95 -1.74
C ARG A 539 5.52 -7.25 -3.20
N ILE A 540 4.25 -7.16 -3.55
CA ILE A 540 3.79 -7.12 -4.94
C ILE A 540 3.05 -5.80 -5.17
N VAL A 541 3.43 -5.11 -6.23
CA VAL A 541 2.82 -3.86 -6.67
C VAL A 541 1.91 -4.17 -7.85
N VAL A 542 0.64 -3.80 -7.77
CA VAL A 542 -0.39 -4.12 -8.77
C VAL A 542 -1.03 -2.83 -9.27
N LEU A 543 -0.96 -2.59 -10.57
CA LEU A 543 -1.60 -1.47 -11.22
C LEU A 543 -2.99 -1.90 -11.71
N SER A 544 -4.04 -1.21 -11.27
CA SER A 544 -5.42 -1.54 -11.61
C SER A 544 -6.19 -0.35 -12.17
N LYS A 545 -7.15 -0.62 -13.05
CA LYS A 545 -8.10 0.35 -13.60
C LYS A 545 -9.49 0.06 -13.05
N VAL A 546 -10.01 1.00 -12.26
CA VAL A 546 -11.30 0.83 -11.58
C VAL A 546 -12.44 1.38 -12.45
N PRO A 547 -13.51 0.60 -12.70
CA PRO A 547 -14.64 1.03 -13.50
C PRO A 547 -15.53 2.06 -12.78
N PHE A 548 -16.15 2.94 -13.59
CA PHE A 548 -16.92 4.11 -13.18
C PHE A 548 -18.15 3.81 -12.29
N TYR A 549 -18.88 2.71 -12.53
CA TYR A 549 -20.19 2.45 -11.92
C TYR A 549 -20.16 2.11 -10.41
N LYS A 550 -18.98 1.87 -9.81
CA LYS A 550 -18.83 1.53 -8.38
C LYS A 550 -18.78 2.74 -7.44
N LYS A 551 -19.03 3.97 -7.92
CA LYS A 551 -18.89 5.21 -7.12
C LYS A 551 -20.08 6.19 -7.17
N ALA A 552 -21.32 5.68 -7.09
CA ALA A 552 -22.49 6.57 -6.89
C ALA A 552 -22.45 7.37 -5.57
N ALA A 553 -21.65 6.96 -4.57
CA ALA A 553 -21.55 7.64 -3.27
C ALA A 553 -20.65 8.90 -3.28
N GLY A 554 -19.79 9.08 -4.29
CA GLY A 554 -18.84 10.22 -4.38
C GLY A 554 -19.41 11.48 -5.05
N LEU A 555 -20.54 11.36 -5.75
CA LEU A 555 -21.22 12.47 -6.45
C LEU A 555 -21.68 13.59 -5.51
N ILE A 556 -21.80 13.32 -4.20
CA ILE A 556 -22.20 14.31 -3.18
C ILE A 556 -21.05 15.27 -2.83
N LYS A 557 -19.78 14.95 -3.18
CA LYS A 557 -18.58 15.74 -2.85
C LYS A 557 -18.00 16.58 -4.00
N GLY A 558 -18.68 16.66 -5.14
CA GLY A 558 -18.28 17.57 -6.24
C GLY A 558 -17.01 17.18 -7.00
N GLU A 559 -16.56 15.92 -6.93
CA GLU A 559 -15.47 15.42 -7.77
C GLU A 559 -15.92 15.26 -9.24
N SER A 560 -15.04 15.61 -10.18
CA SER A 560 -15.31 15.55 -11.63
C SER A 560 -15.75 14.14 -12.08
N PRO A 561 -16.89 13.99 -12.79
CA PRO A 561 -17.50 12.70 -13.09
C PRO A 561 -16.96 11.99 -14.34
N PHE A 562 -15.82 12.40 -14.92
CA PHE A 562 -15.34 11.85 -16.20
C PHE A 562 -13.96 11.18 -16.10
N GLY A 563 -13.94 9.84 -15.94
CA GLY A 563 -12.75 9.00 -16.16
C GLY A 563 -12.68 7.73 -15.30
N SER A 564 -12.23 6.61 -15.88
CA SER A 564 -11.73 5.46 -15.10
C SER A 564 -10.47 5.89 -14.34
N ARG A 565 -10.42 5.67 -13.02
CA ARG A 565 -9.25 5.98 -12.19
C ARG A 565 -8.30 4.79 -12.18
N VAL A 566 -7.02 5.04 -12.39
CA VAL A 566 -5.95 4.05 -12.22
C VAL A 566 -5.48 4.11 -10.77
N VAL A 567 -5.25 2.96 -10.15
CA VAL A 567 -4.83 2.83 -8.76
C VAL A 567 -3.64 1.88 -8.71
N LEU A 568 -2.60 2.26 -7.98
CA LEU A 568 -1.48 1.40 -7.65
C LEU A 568 -1.70 0.80 -6.27
N HIS A 569 -1.74 -0.52 -6.17
CA HIS A 569 -1.89 -1.24 -4.91
C HIS A 569 -0.57 -1.91 -4.55
N VAL A 570 -0.21 -1.94 -3.27
CA VAL A 570 0.99 -2.62 -2.76
C VAL A 570 0.52 -3.66 -1.76
N PHE A 571 0.79 -4.94 -1.97
CA PHE A 571 0.42 -6.03 -1.07
C PHE A 571 1.67 -6.64 -0.42
N SER A 572 1.54 -7.14 0.80
CA SER A 572 2.61 -7.90 1.46
C SER A 572 2.66 -9.33 0.95
N LEU A 573 3.87 -9.86 0.79
CA LEU A 573 4.15 -11.28 0.54
C LEU A 573 4.71 -11.98 1.78
N LYS A 574 4.84 -11.30 2.92
CA LYS A 574 5.32 -11.94 4.16
C LYS A 574 4.34 -13.00 4.64
N GLY A 575 4.85 -14.22 4.85
CA GLY A 575 4.05 -15.37 5.28
C GLY A 575 3.34 -16.12 4.15
N ARG A 576 3.70 -15.85 2.88
CA ARG A 576 3.19 -16.56 1.70
C ARG A 576 4.29 -17.25 0.92
#